data_AF-A0A2S5AED5-F1
#
_entry.id   AF-A0A2S5AED5-F1
#
_cell.length_a   1.000
_cell.length_b   1.000
_cell.length_c   1.000
_cell.angle_alpha   90.00
_cell.angle_beta   90.00
_cell.angle_gamma   90.00
#
_symmetry.space_group_name_H-M   'P 1'
#
loop_
_entity.id
_entity.type
_entity.pdbx_description
1 polymer ?
#
loop_
_entity_poly.entity_id
_entity_poly.type
_entity_poly.pdbx_seq_one_letter_code
_entity_poly.pdbx_strand_id
1 'polypeptide(L)'
;MKYLISIAFLFLTINVKSQNQSKDQIVGDWKVTNVIVKSTDKNKIDLANSFKNSIFSFKPNDYFSFTSAEKSKLIMMVVEQLKNKKWLFEEKSQTIRIGSAKDSYSIMFILPKIENNKASFEIGETEINLELIKI
;
A
#
# COMPACT_ATOMS: atom_id res chain seq x y z
N MET A 1 55.14 -27.32 10.66
CA MET A 1 54.64 -26.11 10.01
C MET A 1 54.10 -26.51 8.64
N LYS A 2 52.90 -26.01 8.26
CA LYS A 2 52.27 -26.12 6.93
C LYS A 2 51.63 -27.51 6.65
N TYR A 3 50.34 -27.69 6.42
CA TYR A 3 49.31 -26.81 5.91
C TYR A 3 47.96 -27.10 6.58
N LEU A 4 47.58 -26.20 7.50
CA LEU A 4 46.19 -25.95 7.91
C LEU A 4 45.54 -25.14 6.78
N ILE A 5 44.85 -25.80 5.86
CA ILE A 5 43.82 -25.17 5.01
C ILE A 5 42.68 -26.20 4.97
N SER A 6 42.02 -26.46 6.10
CA SER A 6 40.90 -25.66 6.61
C SER A 6 39.89 -25.35 5.51
N ILE A 7 39.00 -26.31 5.28
CA ILE A 7 37.54 -26.15 5.42
C ILE A 7 37.14 -24.66 5.52
N ALA A 8 36.84 -24.05 4.38
CA ALA A 8 36.12 -22.78 4.28
C ALA A 8 35.16 -22.82 3.08
N PHE A 9 34.56 -23.99 2.84
CA PHE A 9 33.31 -24.14 2.11
C PHE A 9 32.23 -24.36 3.16
N LEU A 10 31.68 -23.30 3.74
CA LEU A 10 30.34 -23.31 4.33
C LEU A 10 29.98 -21.87 4.73
N PHE A 11 28.76 -21.44 4.38
CA PHE A 11 28.06 -20.23 4.84
C PHE A 11 28.25 -18.88 4.12
N LEU A 12 28.00 -18.83 2.80
CA LEU A 12 27.65 -17.54 2.16
C LEU A 12 26.31 -17.53 1.40
N THR A 13 25.43 -18.51 1.60
CA THR A 13 24.03 -18.41 1.14
C THR A 13 23.14 -17.87 2.26
N ILE A 14 23.47 -16.68 2.78
CA ILE A 14 22.48 -15.86 3.49
C ILE A 14 21.52 -15.37 2.41
N ASN A 15 20.45 -16.12 2.20
CA ASN A 15 19.33 -15.71 1.38
C ASN A 15 18.78 -14.41 1.97
N VAL A 16 19.07 -13.29 1.30
CA VAL A 16 18.57 -11.96 1.63
C VAL A 16 17.04 -11.96 1.44
N LYS A 17 16.31 -12.46 2.45
CA LYS A 17 14.85 -12.42 2.53
C LYS A 17 14.31 -11.04 2.96
N SER A 18 15.17 -10.05 3.09
CA SER A 18 14.78 -8.68 3.45
C SER A 18 13.94 -7.99 2.37
N GLN A 19 13.97 -8.45 1.12
CA GLN A 19 13.32 -7.77 -0.01
C GLN A 19 11.81 -8.07 -0.13
N ASN A 20 11.33 -9.20 0.39
CA ASN A 20 9.89 -9.51 0.39
C ASN A 20 9.14 -9.00 1.63
N GLN A 21 9.88 -8.58 2.67
CA GLN A 21 9.28 -8.28 3.96
C GLN A 21 8.31 -7.09 3.90
N SER A 22 8.60 -6.06 3.10
CA SER A 22 7.73 -4.89 2.88
C SER A 22 6.43 -5.28 2.15
N LYS A 23 6.55 -6.02 1.03
CA LYS A 23 5.41 -6.49 0.24
C LYS A 23 4.50 -7.42 1.06
N ASP A 24 5.09 -8.35 1.81
CA ASP A 24 4.35 -9.31 2.64
C ASP A 24 3.58 -8.60 3.77
N GLN A 25 4.11 -7.49 4.30
CA GLN A 25 3.41 -6.68 5.31
C GLN A 25 2.16 -6.00 4.74
N ILE A 26 2.22 -5.52 3.48
CA ILE A 26 1.12 -4.82 2.79
C ILE A 26 -0.05 -5.77 2.49
N VAL A 27 0.24 -7.01 2.10
CA VAL A 27 -0.79 -8.01 1.74
C VAL A 27 -1.81 -8.18 2.87
N GLY A 28 -3.10 -8.06 2.54
CA GLY A 28 -4.21 -8.19 3.48
C GLY A 28 -5.29 -7.13 3.26
N ASP A 29 -6.25 -7.11 4.16
CA ASP A 29 -7.36 -6.17 4.16
C ASP A 29 -7.14 -5.10 5.23
N TRP A 30 -7.25 -3.84 4.85
CA TRP A 30 -6.95 -2.68 5.69
C TRP A 30 -8.16 -1.79 5.77
N LYS A 31 -8.73 -1.67 6.97
CA LYS A 31 -9.88 -0.81 7.23
C LYS A 31 -9.43 0.56 7.72
N VAL A 32 -9.92 1.61 7.08
CA VAL A 32 -9.70 2.99 7.53
C VAL A 32 -10.43 3.23 8.84
N THR A 33 -9.68 3.63 9.87
CA THR A 33 -10.20 3.99 11.20
C THR A 33 -10.22 5.49 11.41
N ASN A 34 -9.32 6.22 10.77
CA ASN A 34 -9.23 7.67 10.90
C ASN A 34 -8.73 8.32 9.60
N VAL A 35 -9.06 9.59 9.42
CA VAL A 35 -8.69 10.38 8.24
C VAL A 35 -8.12 11.71 8.71
N ILE A 36 -6.93 12.03 8.23
CA ILE A 36 -6.21 13.28 8.51
C ILE A 36 -6.01 14.01 7.19
N VAL A 37 -6.50 15.25 7.10
CA VAL A 37 -6.35 16.11 5.93
C VAL A 37 -5.75 17.45 6.39
N LYS A 38 -4.64 17.87 5.77
CA LYS A 38 -3.97 19.14 6.12
C LYS A 38 -4.51 20.34 5.33
N SER A 39 -5.21 20.07 4.23
CA SER A 39 -5.75 21.11 3.36
C SER A 39 -6.98 21.79 3.96
N THR A 40 -7.16 23.08 3.65
CA THR A 40 -8.39 23.84 3.91
C THR A 40 -9.38 23.80 2.74
N ASP A 41 -8.99 23.20 1.60
CA ASP A 41 -9.86 23.03 0.45
C ASP A 41 -11.01 22.07 0.77
N LYS A 42 -12.26 22.55 0.64
CA LYS A 42 -13.47 21.79 0.94
C LYS A 42 -13.57 20.51 0.12
N ASN A 43 -13.17 20.51 -1.15
CA ASN A 43 -13.24 19.31 -2.00
C ASN A 43 -12.27 18.23 -1.51
N LYS A 44 -11.06 18.64 -1.07
CA LYS A 44 -10.08 17.71 -0.48
C LYS A 44 -10.60 17.15 0.85
N ILE A 45 -11.21 17.98 1.69
CA ILE A 45 -11.83 17.56 2.95
C ILE A 45 -12.99 16.57 2.70
N ASP A 46 -13.86 16.86 1.75
CA ASP A 46 -15.00 16.01 1.40
C ASP A 46 -14.52 14.66 0.81
N LEU A 47 -13.50 14.69 -0.04
CA LEU A 47 -12.85 13.47 -0.55
C LEU A 47 -12.22 12.67 0.58
N ALA A 48 -11.46 13.32 1.47
CA ALA A 48 -10.83 12.66 2.61
C ALA A 48 -11.88 11.97 3.48
N ASN A 49 -12.95 12.68 3.85
CA ASN A 49 -14.03 12.14 4.65
C ASN A 49 -14.73 10.95 3.98
N SER A 50 -14.74 10.89 2.66
CA SER A 50 -15.36 9.79 1.92
C SER A 50 -14.60 8.45 1.98
N PHE A 51 -13.34 8.48 2.45
CA PHE A 51 -12.57 7.27 2.76
C PHE A 51 -12.89 6.67 4.13
N LYS A 52 -13.70 7.32 4.97
CA LYS A 52 -14.09 6.77 6.28
C LYS A 52 -14.73 5.40 6.11
N ASN A 53 -14.32 4.45 6.95
CA ASN A 53 -14.77 3.05 6.91
C ASN A 53 -14.52 2.31 5.59
N SER A 54 -13.71 2.87 4.68
CA SER A 54 -13.30 2.16 3.48
C SER A 54 -12.31 1.05 3.81
N ILE A 55 -12.24 0.06 2.91
CA ILE A 55 -11.36 -1.09 3.02
C ILE A 55 -10.51 -1.16 1.75
N PHE A 56 -9.19 -1.22 1.96
CA PHE A 56 -8.19 -1.47 0.94
C PHE A 56 -7.73 -2.92 1.03
N SER A 57 -7.87 -3.68 -0.05
CA SER A 57 -7.48 -5.08 -0.11
C SER A 57 -6.34 -5.30 -1.09
N PHE A 58 -5.19 -5.72 -0.58
CA PHE A 58 -4.02 -6.07 -1.37
C PHE A 58 -3.86 -7.59 -1.36
N LYS A 59 -4.22 -8.26 -2.47
CA LYS A 59 -4.16 -9.72 -2.55
C LYS A 59 -2.76 -10.17 -3.03
N PRO A 60 -2.29 -11.37 -2.63
CA PRO A 60 -0.96 -11.89 -3.01
C PRO A 60 -0.73 -12.04 -4.52
N ASN A 61 -1.80 -12.19 -5.28
CA ASN A 61 -1.81 -12.32 -6.74
C ASN A 61 -1.89 -10.96 -7.47
N ASP A 62 -1.47 -9.89 -6.77
CA ASP A 62 -1.47 -8.50 -7.22
C ASP A 62 -2.87 -7.91 -7.53
N TYR A 63 -3.96 -8.61 -7.22
CA TYR A 63 -5.30 -8.04 -7.33
C TYR A 63 -5.55 -7.02 -6.22
N PHE A 64 -6.16 -5.90 -6.60
CA PHE A 64 -6.57 -4.85 -5.69
C PHE A 64 -8.09 -4.72 -5.67
N SER A 65 -8.66 -4.55 -4.48
CA SER A 65 -10.05 -4.12 -4.34
C SER A 65 -10.17 -3.00 -3.32
N PHE A 66 -11.07 -2.07 -3.63
CA PHE A 66 -11.43 -0.95 -2.77
C PHE A 66 -12.93 -0.97 -2.56
N THR A 67 -13.37 -0.90 -1.30
CA THR A 67 -14.78 -0.79 -0.95
C THR A 67 -14.99 0.36 0.02
N SER A 68 -16.06 1.12 -0.16
CA SER A 68 -16.49 2.13 0.81
C SER A 68 -17.97 1.94 1.13
N ALA A 69 -18.35 2.20 2.39
CA ALA A 69 -19.75 2.27 2.78
C ALA A 69 -20.40 3.61 2.38
N GLU A 70 -19.57 4.63 2.13
CA GLU A 70 -20.00 5.96 1.70
C GLU A 70 -20.53 5.93 0.26
N LYS A 71 -21.55 6.75 -0.01
CA LYS A 71 -22.22 6.83 -1.32
C LYS A 71 -22.11 8.22 -1.97
N SER A 72 -21.11 8.99 -1.57
CA SER A 72 -20.85 10.29 -2.20
C SER A 72 -20.48 10.11 -3.67
N LYS A 73 -20.81 11.10 -4.51
CA LYS A 73 -20.46 11.04 -5.95
C LYS A 73 -18.95 10.85 -6.15
N LEU A 74 -18.13 11.54 -5.35
CA LEU A 74 -16.66 11.46 -5.44
C LEU A 74 -16.16 10.05 -5.12
N ILE A 75 -16.61 9.43 -4.03
CA ILE A 75 -16.12 8.08 -3.69
C ILE A 75 -16.61 7.03 -4.68
N MET A 76 -17.81 7.19 -5.24
CA MET A 76 -18.28 6.32 -6.31
C MET A 76 -17.40 6.40 -7.56
N MET A 77 -16.91 7.61 -7.91
CA MET A 77 -15.94 7.77 -9.00
C MET A 77 -14.62 7.06 -8.69
N VAL A 78 -14.12 7.18 -7.46
CA VAL A 78 -12.92 6.46 -7.00
C VAL A 78 -13.11 4.95 -7.08
N VAL A 79 -14.23 4.41 -6.57
CA VAL A 79 -14.56 2.98 -6.64
C VAL A 79 -14.55 2.48 -8.08
N GLU A 80 -15.15 3.22 -9.01
CA GLU A 80 -15.21 2.81 -10.41
C GLU A 80 -13.82 2.88 -11.08
N GLN A 81 -13.01 3.90 -10.79
CA GLN A 81 -11.64 4.01 -11.31
C GLN A 81 -10.72 2.88 -10.83
N LEU A 82 -10.95 2.40 -9.60
CA LEU A 82 -10.16 1.34 -8.97
C LEU A 82 -10.69 -0.07 -9.26
N LYS A 83 -11.84 -0.19 -9.93
CA LYS A 83 -12.46 -1.46 -10.26
C LYS A 83 -11.57 -2.30 -11.18
N ASN A 84 -11.42 -3.58 -10.83
CA ASN A 84 -10.59 -4.55 -11.57
C ASN A 84 -9.13 -4.10 -11.77
N LYS A 85 -8.61 -3.27 -10.86
CA LYS A 85 -7.21 -2.84 -10.89
C LYS A 85 -6.32 -3.80 -10.11
N LYS A 86 -5.04 -3.71 -10.42
CA LYS A 86 -3.97 -4.42 -9.74
C LYS A 86 -3.16 -3.44 -8.92
N TRP A 87 -2.39 -3.96 -7.98
CA TRP A 87 -1.41 -3.21 -7.25
C TRP A 87 -0.01 -3.76 -7.51
N LEU A 88 0.99 -2.92 -7.39
CA LEU A 88 2.38 -3.32 -7.28
C LEU A 88 3.07 -2.47 -6.22
N PHE A 89 4.17 -2.98 -5.68
CA PHE A 89 5.02 -2.22 -4.78
C PHE A 89 6.29 -1.80 -5.53
N GLU A 90 6.52 -0.49 -5.63
CA GLU A 90 7.71 0.08 -6.24
C GLU A 90 8.79 0.27 -5.17
N GLU A 91 9.74 -0.65 -5.13
CA GLU A 91 10.80 -0.70 -4.10
C GLU A 91 11.65 0.58 -4.04
N LYS A 92 11.93 1.20 -5.20
CA LYS A 92 12.80 2.39 -5.24
C LYS A 92 12.18 3.58 -4.53
N SER A 93 10.88 3.76 -4.65
CA SER A 93 10.14 4.87 -4.04
C SER A 93 9.36 4.43 -2.79
N GLN A 94 9.43 3.15 -2.41
CA GLN A 94 8.65 2.54 -1.33
C GLN A 94 7.15 2.90 -1.44
N THR A 95 6.60 2.82 -2.66
CA THR A 95 5.24 3.28 -2.96
C THR A 95 4.38 2.12 -3.46
N ILE A 96 3.15 2.01 -2.98
CA ILE A 96 2.14 1.14 -3.59
C ILE A 96 1.53 1.89 -4.78
N ARG A 97 1.56 1.26 -5.95
CA ARG A 97 0.99 1.80 -7.18
C ARG A 97 -0.21 0.97 -7.58
N ILE A 98 -1.34 1.61 -7.82
CA ILE A 98 -2.58 0.97 -8.23
C ILE A 98 -2.89 1.35 -9.68
N GLY A 99 -3.27 0.37 -10.47
CA GLY A 99 -3.71 0.57 -11.84
C GLY A 99 -3.62 -0.70 -12.67
N SER A 100 -3.16 -0.56 -13.90
CA SER A 100 -2.98 -1.65 -14.86
C SER A 100 -1.74 -1.40 -15.71
N ALA A 101 -1.26 -2.44 -16.39
CA ALA A 101 -0.15 -2.28 -17.33
C ALA A 101 -0.43 -1.24 -18.43
N LYS A 102 -1.70 -1.04 -18.82
CA LYS A 102 -2.11 -0.07 -19.84
C LYS A 102 -1.95 1.39 -19.38
N ASP A 103 -2.14 1.63 -18.08
CA ASP A 103 -2.00 2.95 -17.45
C ASP A 103 -0.68 3.10 -16.69
N SER A 104 0.25 2.14 -16.84
CA SER A 104 1.53 2.13 -16.12
C SER A 104 1.38 2.25 -14.60
N TYR A 105 0.30 1.70 -14.03
CA TYR A 105 -0.02 1.76 -12.61
C TYR A 105 0.01 3.19 -12.06
N SER A 106 -0.75 4.09 -12.70
CA SER A 106 -0.74 5.53 -12.40
C SER A 106 -2.06 6.06 -11.83
N ILE A 107 -3.02 5.19 -11.51
CA ILE A 107 -4.35 5.62 -11.05
C ILE A 107 -4.29 6.14 -9.61
N MET A 108 -3.55 5.48 -8.74
CA MET A 108 -3.37 5.90 -7.35
C MET A 108 -2.00 5.50 -6.84
N PHE A 109 -1.38 6.42 -6.11
CA PHE A 109 -0.13 6.23 -5.40
C PHE A 109 -0.40 6.28 -3.90
N ILE A 110 0.17 5.33 -3.16
CA ILE A 110 0.06 5.28 -1.72
C ILE A 110 1.47 5.14 -1.15
N LEU A 111 1.85 5.99 -0.21
CA LEU A 111 3.06 5.81 0.59
C LEU A 111 2.66 5.13 1.90
N PRO A 112 2.90 3.81 2.05
CA PRO A 112 2.56 3.10 3.27
C PRO A 112 3.62 3.29 4.36
N LYS A 113 3.17 3.42 5.60
CA LYS A 113 3.96 3.20 6.81
C LYS A 113 3.24 2.16 7.65
N ILE A 114 3.78 0.97 7.78
CA ILE A 114 3.12 -0.17 8.44
C ILE A 114 3.92 -0.61 9.65
N GLU A 115 3.27 -0.63 10.81
CA GLU A 115 3.84 -1.08 12.08
C GLU A 115 2.77 -1.77 12.92
N ASN A 116 3.05 -2.97 13.43
CA ASN A 116 2.18 -3.69 14.38
C ASN A 116 0.70 -3.76 13.98
N ASN A 117 0.41 -4.22 12.75
CA ASN A 117 -0.96 -4.31 12.17
C ASN A 117 -1.72 -2.98 12.08
N LYS A 118 -1.02 -1.86 12.25
CA LYS A 118 -1.52 -0.52 11.96
C LYS A 118 -0.77 0.02 10.75
N ALA A 119 -1.43 0.91 10.02
CA ALA A 119 -0.82 1.59 8.89
C ALA A 119 -1.21 3.06 8.85
N SER A 120 -0.32 3.88 8.30
CA SER A 120 -0.62 5.20 7.76
C SER A 120 -0.42 5.15 6.25
N PHE A 121 -1.48 5.40 5.48
CA PHE A 121 -1.43 5.52 4.03
C PHE A 121 -1.57 6.97 3.63
N GLU A 122 -0.50 7.55 3.11
CA GLU A 122 -0.54 8.86 2.47
C GLU A 122 -0.97 8.68 1.01
N ILE A 123 -2.08 9.31 0.62
CA ILE A 123 -2.58 9.26 -0.76
C ILE A 123 -1.83 10.33 -1.56
N GLY A 124 -1.07 9.89 -2.56
CA GLY A 124 -0.11 10.70 -3.30
C GLY A 124 -0.70 12.03 -3.80
N GLU A 125 0.01 13.12 -3.53
CA GLU A 125 -0.31 14.49 -3.97
C GLU A 125 -1.65 15.07 -3.46
N THR A 126 -2.33 14.41 -2.52
CA THR A 126 -3.66 14.88 -2.03
C THR A 126 -3.64 15.56 -0.66
N GLU A 127 -2.53 15.50 0.08
CA GLU A 127 -2.43 15.88 1.51
C GLU A 127 -3.36 15.06 2.45
N ILE A 128 -3.91 13.95 1.95
CA ILE A 128 -4.77 13.04 2.70
C ILE A 128 -3.91 11.90 3.26
N ASN A 129 -4.00 11.72 4.58
CA ASN A 129 -3.43 10.60 5.30
C ASN A 129 -4.55 9.77 5.92
N LEU A 130 -4.51 8.47 5.71
CA LEU A 130 -5.46 7.52 6.26
C LEU A 130 -4.76 6.70 7.34
N GLU A 131 -5.36 6.58 8.52
CA GLU A 131 -4.92 5.59 9.51
C GLU A 131 -5.78 4.34 9.37
N LEU A 132 -5.14 3.19 9.33
CA LEU A 132 -5.77 1.91 9.05
C LEU A 132 -5.35 0.85 10.07
N ILE A 133 -6.25 -0.12 10.25
CA ILE A 133 -5.96 -1.37 10.95
C ILE A 133 -6.13 -2.54 9.98
N LYS A 134 -5.27 -3.54 10.13
CA LYS A 134 -5.42 -4.80 9.41
C LYS A 134 -6.59 -5.60 9.99
N ILE A 135 -7.43 -6.19 9.14
CA ILE A 135 -8.60 -7.00 9.53
C ILE A 135 -8.53 -8.41 8.95
#